data_AF-A0A4Z1FE90-F1
#
_entry.id   AF-A0A4Z1FE90-F1
#
_cell.length_a   1.000
_cell.length_b   1.000
_cell.length_c   1.000
_cell.angle_alpha   90.00
_cell.angle_beta   90.00
_cell.angle_gamma   90.00
#
_symmetry.space_group_name_H-M   'P 1'
#
loop_
_entity.id
_entity.type
_entity.pdbx_description
1 polymer ?
#
loop_
_entity_poly.entity_id
_entity_poly.type
_entity_poly.pdbx_seq_one_letter_code
_entity_poly.pdbx_strand_id
1 'polypeptide(L)'
;MGTFLVFCTAQISNETLSAFVTQSTQARSAPESPWILQRSPDEDVHGPELTLPLPSLSFSTGFQDASPETLQKFMMENVVDRHDFPNFEGGIEWYQFVVLDSQSAEDKNTCLIYHCVRRMPEGSAEDEWDEKKLVSEWKVWRVKFLVAWWLISGLCMNDQALFQVFEDEKDTYTDKDGVLQMPYLENDEYEYPDLEDRVPWGPAP
;
A
#
# COMPACT_ATOMS: atom_id res chain seq x y z
N MET A 1 13.25 2.29 8.69
CA MET A 1 11.84 2.40 8.26
C MET A 1 11.82 2.29 6.76
N GLY A 2 10.94 1.46 6.23
CA GLY A 2 10.82 1.24 4.80
C GLY A 2 10.06 2.36 4.10
N THR A 3 10.43 2.62 2.85
CA THR A 3 9.70 3.50 1.95
C THR A 3 9.03 2.66 0.86
N PHE A 4 7.84 3.05 0.44
CA PHE A 4 7.00 2.25 -0.44
C PHE A 4 6.77 2.96 -1.77
N LEU A 5 6.83 2.21 -2.87
CA LEU A 5 6.47 2.75 -4.17
C LEU A 5 4.95 2.95 -4.26
N VAL A 6 4.57 4.06 -4.87
CA VAL A 6 3.21 4.41 -5.25
C VAL A 6 3.15 4.49 -6.77
N PHE A 7 2.27 3.68 -7.36
CA PHE A 7 1.97 3.72 -8.80
C PHE A 7 0.63 4.39 -9.01
N CYS A 8 0.51 5.20 -10.07
CA CYS A 8 -0.77 5.72 -10.52
C CYS A 8 -1.17 5.00 -11.81
N THR A 9 -2.21 4.16 -11.77
CA THR A 9 -2.73 3.49 -12.98
C THR A 9 -3.85 4.27 -13.67
N ALA A 10 -4.25 5.38 -13.08
CA ALA A 10 -5.10 6.38 -13.68
C ALA A 10 -4.48 7.77 -13.53
N GLN A 11 -5.04 8.75 -14.24
CA GLN A 11 -4.66 10.14 -14.09
C GLN A 11 -5.17 10.69 -12.74
N ILE A 12 -4.28 10.72 -11.75
CA ILE A 12 -4.58 11.24 -10.42
C ILE A 12 -4.35 12.75 -10.37
N SER A 13 -5.26 13.47 -9.72
CA SER A 13 -5.14 14.91 -9.51
C SER A 13 -4.16 15.23 -8.36
N ASN A 14 -3.55 16.42 -8.37
CA ASN A 14 -2.72 16.87 -7.25
C ASN A 14 -3.51 16.97 -5.94
N GLU A 15 -4.82 17.25 -6.01
CA GLU A 15 -5.72 17.23 -4.85
C GLU A 15 -5.79 15.83 -4.24
N THR A 16 -6.04 14.81 -5.06
CA THR A 16 -6.10 13.41 -4.62
C THR A 16 -4.75 12.91 -4.09
N LEU A 17 -3.64 13.24 -4.76
CA LEU A 17 -2.30 12.90 -4.27
C LEU A 17 -2.01 13.57 -2.93
N SER A 18 -2.40 14.83 -2.75
CA SER A 18 -2.22 15.55 -1.49
C SER A 18 -3.07 14.91 -0.38
N ALA A 19 -4.32 14.56 -0.69
CA ALA A 19 -5.20 13.85 0.24
C ALA A 19 -4.61 12.48 0.63
N PHE A 20 -4.08 11.72 -0.32
CA PHE A 20 -3.40 10.45 -0.05
C PHE A 20 -2.25 10.64 0.94
N VAL A 21 -1.32 11.57 0.67
CA VAL A 21 -0.19 11.84 1.56
C VAL A 21 -0.69 12.26 2.94
N THR A 22 -1.52 13.31 3.02
CA THR A 22 -1.99 13.86 4.31
C THR A 22 -2.73 12.84 5.16
N GLN A 23 -3.66 12.08 4.57
CA GLN A 23 -4.49 11.15 5.34
C GLN A 23 -3.70 9.90 5.74
N SER A 24 -2.90 9.35 4.83
CA SER A 24 -2.14 8.14 5.12
C SER A 24 -1.02 8.35 6.14
N THR A 25 -0.46 9.57 6.24
CA THR A 25 0.57 9.89 7.23
C THR A 25 0.03 10.59 8.47
N GLN A 26 -1.29 10.55 8.70
CA GLN A 26 -1.91 11.18 9.88
C GLN A 26 -1.60 10.40 11.17
N ALA A 27 -1.41 9.09 11.05
CA ALA A 27 -1.05 8.23 12.18
C ALA A 27 0.28 8.69 12.81
N ARG A 28 0.37 8.72 14.14
CA ARG A 28 1.56 9.12 14.90
C ARG A 28 2.76 8.23 14.64
N SER A 29 2.50 6.99 14.22
CA SER A 29 3.52 6.02 13.84
C SER A 29 4.06 6.23 12.43
N ALA A 30 3.41 7.06 11.61
CA ALA A 30 3.82 7.29 10.22
C ALA A 30 5.03 8.24 10.14
N PRO A 31 5.99 7.98 9.23
CA PRO A 31 6.98 8.98 8.86
C PRO A 31 6.31 10.12 8.10
N GLU A 32 7.05 11.23 8.02
CA GLU A 32 6.66 12.38 7.21
C GLU A 32 6.59 12.06 5.70
N SER A 33 7.38 11.09 5.21
CA SER A 33 7.48 10.78 3.79
C SER A 33 7.72 9.27 3.52
N PRO A 34 6.71 8.39 3.70
CA PRO A 34 6.85 6.95 3.43
C PRO A 34 6.67 6.58 1.96
N TRP A 35 6.36 7.55 1.10
CA TRP A 35 5.83 7.28 -0.24
C TRP A 35 6.74 7.83 -1.33
N ILE A 36 7.11 6.98 -2.28
CA ILE A 36 7.84 7.35 -3.50
C ILE A 36 6.89 7.21 -4.68
N LEU A 37 6.62 8.30 -5.41
CA LEU A 37 5.81 8.23 -6.62
C LEU A 37 6.66 7.76 -7.80
N GLN A 38 6.48 6.51 -8.25
CA GLN A 38 7.08 6.03 -9.49
C GLN A 38 6.22 6.53 -10.67
N ARG A 39 6.72 7.49 -11.46
CA ARG A 39 5.91 8.15 -12.49
C ARG A 39 5.91 7.38 -13.79
N SER A 40 7.05 6.83 -14.17
CA SER A 40 7.23 6.09 -15.43
C SER A 40 7.96 4.77 -15.18
N PRO A 41 7.71 3.72 -15.99
CA PRO A 41 8.53 2.51 -15.96
C PRO A 41 9.98 2.73 -16.43
N ASP A 42 10.23 3.81 -17.18
CA ASP A 42 11.57 4.14 -17.70
C ASP A 42 12.41 4.99 -16.73
N GLU A 43 11.80 5.49 -15.66
CA GLU A 43 12.52 6.17 -14.60
C GLU A 43 13.22 5.12 -13.72
N ASP A 44 14.48 5.36 -13.38
CA ASP A 44 15.17 4.62 -12.33
C ASP A 44 14.29 4.60 -11.06
N VAL A 45 14.40 3.53 -10.27
CA VAL A 45 13.67 3.38 -9.01
C VAL A 45 14.21 4.38 -7.97
N HIS A 46 13.69 5.59 -8.02
CA HIS A 46 13.91 6.72 -7.10
C HIS A 46 12.96 7.87 -7.43
N GLY A 47 11.67 7.57 -7.61
CA GLY A 47 10.67 8.63 -7.85
C GLY A 47 10.74 9.76 -6.81
N PRO A 48 10.26 10.97 -7.13
CA PRO A 48 10.20 12.01 -6.13
C PRO A 48 9.40 11.50 -4.93
N GLU A 49 9.96 11.69 -3.74
CA GLU A 49 9.20 11.56 -2.52
C GLU A 49 7.92 12.39 -2.63
N LEU A 50 6.80 11.79 -2.23
CA LEU A 50 5.53 12.49 -2.16
C LEU A 50 5.52 13.39 -0.90
N THR A 51 6.36 14.41 -0.91
CA THR A 51 6.40 15.43 0.15
C THR A 51 5.51 16.61 -0.21
N LEU A 52 4.77 17.12 0.76
CA LEU A 52 3.96 18.33 0.60
C LEU A 52 4.78 19.60 0.85
N PRO A 53 4.54 20.71 0.12
CA PRO A 53 3.57 20.83 -0.97
C PRO A 53 4.07 20.15 -2.26
N LEU A 54 3.15 19.48 -2.98
CA LEU A 54 3.49 18.87 -4.27
C LEU A 54 3.96 19.94 -5.26
N PRO A 55 5.03 19.70 -6.04
CA PRO A 55 5.45 20.63 -7.09
C PRO A 55 4.30 20.88 -8.07
N SER A 56 4.12 22.13 -8.49
CA SER A 56 2.96 22.64 -9.25
C SER A 56 2.78 22.09 -10.67
N LEU A 57 3.47 21.01 -11.04
CA LEU A 57 3.30 20.38 -12.34
C LEU A 57 2.02 19.54 -12.39
N SER A 58 1.32 19.65 -13.52
CA SER A 58 0.45 18.59 -14.01
C SER A 58 1.28 17.31 -14.16
N PHE A 59 1.07 16.36 -13.24
CA PHE A 59 1.62 15.01 -13.34
C PHE A 59 0.88 14.23 -14.42
N SER A 60 1.60 13.44 -15.23
CA SER A 60 1.00 12.42 -16.09
C SER A 60 1.72 11.10 -15.82
N THR A 61 0.95 10.04 -15.61
CA THR A 61 1.50 8.73 -15.28
C THR A 61 1.87 7.95 -16.54
N GLY A 62 3.04 7.33 -16.52
CA GLY A 62 3.47 6.33 -17.52
C GLY A 62 2.87 4.95 -17.27
N PHE A 63 2.20 4.73 -16.13
CA PHE A 63 1.52 3.47 -15.79
C PHE A 63 0.02 3.50 -16.08
N GLN A 64 -0.45 4.44 -16.91
CA GLN A 64 -1.87 4.52 -17.30
C GLN A 64 -2.36 3.16 -17.80
N ASP A 65 -3.44 2.67 -17.20
CA ASP A 65 -4.07 1.36 -17.49
C ASP A 65 -3.14 0.15 -17.30
N ALA A 66 -2.03 0.29 -16.56
CA ALA A 66 -1.13 -0.82 -16.27
C ALA A 66 -1.85 -1.91 -15.47
N SER A 67 -1.73 -3.15 -15.94
CA SER A 67 -2.27 -4.33 -15.27
C SER A 67 -1.54 -4.63 -13.95
N PRO A 68 -2.16 -5.34 -13.00
CA PRO A 68 -1.48 -5.87 -11.82
C PRO A 68 -0.20 -6.63 -12.18
N GLU A 69 -0.23 -7.46 -13.22
CA GLU A 69 0.91 -8.25 -13.68
C GLU A 69 2.06 -7.37 -14.16
N THR A 70 1.76 -6.24 -14.81
CA THR A 70 2.76 -5.26 -15.25
C THR A 70 3.47 -4.65 -14.04
N LEU A 71 2.72 -4.23 -13.02
CA LEU A 71 3.30 -3.63 -11.81
C LEU A 71 4.11 -4.63 -10.99
N GLN A 72 3.59 -5.85 -10.82
CA GLN A 72 4.28 -6.94 -10.14
C GLN A 72 5.59 -7.29 -10.87
N LYS A 73 5.57 -7.36 -12.20
CA LYS A 73 6.76 -7.57 -13.01
C LYS A 73 7.77 -6.44 -12.82
N PHE A 74 7.33 -5.18 -12.82
CA PHE A 74 8.19 -4.05 -12.54
C PHE A 74 8.89 -4.18 -11.17
N MET A 75 8.14 -4.52 -10.11
CA MET A 75 8.69 -4.74 -8.78
C MET A 75 9.76 -5.84 -8.78
N MET A 76 9.46 -6.99 -9.40
CA MET A 76 10.39 -8.12 -9.47
C MET A 76 11.68 -7.80 -10.24
N GLU A 77 11.60 -7.03 -11.33
CA GLU A 77 12.76 -6.71 -12.17
C GLU A 77 13.61 -5.54 -11.63
N ASN A 78 12.98 -4.62 -10.90
CA ASN A 78 13.59 -3.33 -10.57
C ASN A 78 13.77 -3.06 -9.08
N VAL A 79 13.09 -3.80 -8.20
CA VAL A 79 13.05 -3.50 -6.77
C VAL A 79 13.47 -4.71 -5.94
N VAL A 80 12.89 -5.89 -6.20
CA VAL A 80 13.13 -7.10 -5.42
C VAL A 80 14.62 -7.48 -5.44
N ASP A 81 15.13 -7.77 -4.24
CA ASP A 81 16.53 -8.13 -3.96
C ASP A 81 17.56 -7.05 -4.35
N ARG A 82 17.12 -5.81 -4.63
CA ARG A 82 18.01 -4.64 -4.79
C ARG A 82 18.22 -3.95 -3.44
N HIS A 83 19.46 -3.99 -2.97
CA HIS A 83 19.84 -3.41 -1.68
C HIS A 83 20.26 -1.94 -1.74
N ASP A 84 20.63 -1.43 -2.92
CA ASP A 84 21.11 -0.07 -3.12
C ASP A 84 20.29 0.65 -4.20
N PHE A 85 19.78 1.82 -3.85
CA PHE A 85 19.14 2.75 -4.78
C PHE A 85 19.99 4.03 -4.83
N PRO A 86 20.83 4.22 -5.87
CA PRO A 86 21.85 5.27 -5.89
C PRO A 86 21.30 6.70 -5.77
N ASN A 87 20.01 6.87 -6.05
CA ASN A 87 19.33 8.15 -6.08
C ASN A 87 18.27 8.28 -4.97
N PHE A 88 18.26 7.38 -3.98
CA PHE A 88 17.36 7.43 -2.83
C PHE A 88 18.11 7.04 -1.54
N GLU A 89 18.03 7.89 -0.51
CA GLU A 89 18.64 7.60 0.79
C GLU A 89 17.67 6.76 1.63
N GLY A 90 17.90 5.45 1.67
CA GLY A 90 17.10 4.52 2.47
C GLY A 90 16.81 3.20 1.77
N GLY A 91 15.93 2.41 2.37
CA GLY A 91 15.46 1.15 1.80
C GLY A 91 14.08 1.30 1.20
N ILE A 92 13.89 0.75 -0.01
CA ILE A 92 12.57 0.58 -0.62
C ILE A 92 12.08 -0.81 -0.26
N GLU A 93 10.83 -0.93 0.17
CA GLU A 93 10.25 -2.22 0.52
C GLU A 93 9.92 -3.01 -0.75
N TRP A 94 10.44 -4.23 -0.82
CA TRP A 94 10.49 -5.02 -2.07
C TRP A 94 9.21 -5.76 -2.40
N TYR A 95 8.46 -6.14 -1.36
CA TYR A 95 7.30 -7.02 -1.48
C TYR A 95 5.98 -6.27 -1.37
N GLN A 96 6.02 -4.94 -1.36
CA GLN A 96 4.85 -4.12 -1.10
C GLN A 96 4.86 -2.86 -1.95
N PHE A 97 3.68 -2.46 -2.42
CA PHE A 97 3.49 -1.19 -3.10
C PHE A 97 2.03 -0.75 -3.02
N VAL A 98 1.81 0.53 -3.32
CA VAL A 98 0.49 1.15 -3.36
C VAL A 98 0.11 1.47 -4.79
N VAL A 99 -1.17 1.32 -5.14
CA VAL A 99 -1.72 1.76 -6.41
C VAL A 99 -2.86 2.75 -6.19
N LEU A 100 -2.78 3.89 -6.88
CA LEU A 100 -3.88 4.83 -7.06
C LEU A 100 -4.47 4.61 -8.46
N ASP A 101 -5.68 4.10 -8.52
CA ASP A 101 -6.34 3.71 -9.76
C ASP A 101 -7.52 4.62 -10.12
N SER A 102 -8.35 4.21 -11.08
CA SER A 102 -9.49 5.01 -11.52
C SER A 102 -10.50 5.24 -10.40
N GLN A 103 -10.70 4.25 -9.52
CA GLN A 103 -11.56 4.38 -8.37
C GLN A 103 -10.96 5.38 -7.35
N SER A 104 -9.64 5.34 -7.12
CA SER A 104 -8.95 6.37 -6.32
C SER A 104 -9.14 7.79 -6.86
N ALA A 105 -9.20 7.95 -8.18
CA ALA A 105 -9.46 9.25 -8.80
C ALA A 105 -10.91 9.72 -8.61
N GLU A 106 -11.86 8.79 -8.56
CA GLU A 106 -13.29 9.04 -8.43
C GLU A 106 -13.70 9.32 -6.97
N ASP A 107 -13.36 8.41 -6.04
CA ASP A 107 -13.72 8.52 -4.63
C ASP A 107 -12.81 9.48 -3.84
N LYS A 108 -11.60 9.72 -4.36
CA LYS A 108 -10.56 10.56 -3.75
C LYS A 108 -10.20 10.17 -2.32
N ASN A 109 -10.46 8.93 -1.92
CA ASN A 109 -10.23 8.48 -0.55
C ASN A 109 -9.75 7.03 -0.43
N THR A 110 -9.74 6.22 -1.49
CA THR A 110 -9.22 4.84 -1.43
C THR A 110 -8.01 4.59 -2.30
N CYS A 111 -7.18 3.63 -1.92
CA CYS A 111 -6.06 3.10 -2.69
C CYS A 111 -6.02 1.57 -2.60
N LEU A 112 -5.24 0.93 -3.46
CA LEU A 112 -4.95 -0.50 -3.36
C LEU A 112 -3.57 -0.70 -2.72
N ILE A 113 -3.49 -1.61 -1.75
CA ILE A 113 -2.22 -2.10 -1.18
C ILE A 113 -1.96 -3.49 -1.73
N TYR A 114 -0.78 -3.65 -2.32
CA TYR A 114 -0.26 -4.92 -2.78
C TYR A 114 0.78 -5.43 -1.79
N HIS A 115 0.70 -6.71 -1.43
CA HIS A 115 1.68 -7.42 -0.59
C HIS A 115 1.97 -8.80 -1.16
N CYS A 116 3.24 -9.11 -1.37
CA CYS A 116 3.70 -10.40 -1.84
C CYS A 116 3.99 -11.31 -0.64
N VAL A 117 3.11 -12.28 -0.42
CA VAL A 117 3.30 -13.35 0.56
C VAL A 117 4.24 -14.39 -0.03
N ARG A 118 5.34 -14.65 0.66
CA ARG A 118 6.33 -15.67 0.30
C ARG A 118 6.20 -16.84 1.26
N ARG A 119 5.80 -18.00 0.75
CA ARG A 119 5.68 -19.22 1.57
C ARG A 119 6.23 -20.45 0.87
N MET A 120 6.67 -21.42 1.66
CA MET A 120 6.92 -22.76 1.15
C MET A 120 5.57 -23.42 0.77
N PRO A 121 5.55 -24.31 -0.24
CA PRO A 121 4.36 -25.07 -0.59
C PRO A 121 3.82 -25.86 0.60
N GLU A 122 2.50 -26.08 0.63
CA GLU A 122 1.88 -26.94 1.64
C GLU A 122 2.48 -28.35 1.60
N GLY A 123 2.85 -28.87 2.77
CA GLY A 123 3.53 -30.17 2.89
C GLY A 123 5.06 -30.10 2.91
N SER A 124 5.66 -28.93 2.69
CA SER A 124 7.13 -28.72 2.80
C SER A 124 7.59 -28.28 4.20
N ALA A 125 6.80 -28.54 5.26
CA ALA A 125 7.13 -28.12 6.62
C ALA A 125 8.44 -28.75 7.17
N GLU A 126 8.80 -29.92 6.67
CA GLU A 126 10.02 -30.66 7.02
C GLU A 126 11.15 -30.45 5.98
N ASP A 127 10.88 -29.77 4.88
CA ASP A 127 11.89 -29.49 3.85
C ASP A 127 12.80 -28.34 4.31
N GLU A 128 14.09 -28.41 3.96
CA GLU A 128 14.95 -27.22 4.03
C GLU A 128 14.39 -26.12 3.14
N TRP A 129 14.55 -24.86 3.59
CA TRP A 129 14.12 -23.69 2.84
C TRP A 129 14.81 -23.66 1.47
N ASP A 130 14.03 -23.80 0.40
CA ASP A 130 14.49 -23.81 -0.98
C ASP A 130 13.80 -22.68 -1.75
N GLU A 131 14.59 -21.64 -2.07
CA GLU A 131 14.10 -20.48 -2.82
C GLU A 131 13.46 -20.85 -4.16
N LYS A 132 13.84 -21.98 -4.78
CA LYS A 132 13.28 -22.45 -6.04
C LYS A 132 11.89 -23.06 -5.88
N LYS A 133 11.53 -23.51 -4.68
CA LYS A 133 10.21 -24.06 -4.35
C LYS A 133 9.26 -23.00 -3.82
N LEU A 134 9.77 -21.80 -3.55
CA LEU A 134 9.03 -20.76 -2.89
C LEU A 134 7.86 -20.29 -3.76
N VAL A 135 6.68 -20.24 -3.16
CA VAL A 135 5.46 -19.72 -3.78
C VAL A 135 5.32 -18.27 -3.37
N SER A 136 5.20 -17.40 -4.37
CA SER A 136 4.93 -15.98 -4.20
C SER A 136 3.49 -15.69 -4.62
N GLU A 137 2.71 -15.11 -3.72
CA GLU A 137 1.30 -14.77 -3.95
C GLU A 137 1.09 -13.30 -3.62
N TRP A 138 0.63 -12.52 -4.59
CA TRP A 138 0.27 -11.12 -4.37
C TRP A 138 -1.16 -11.04 -3.82
N LYS A 139 -1.28 -10.59 -2.57
CA LYS A 139 -2.55 -10.22 -1.96
C LYS A 139 -2.79 -8.72 -2.16
N VAL A 140 -4.06 -8.37 -2.35
CA VAL A 140 -4.47 -7.00 -2.67
C VAL A 140 -5.67 -6.61 -1.82
N TRP A 141 -5.61 -5.41 -1.24
CA TRP A 141 -6.73 -4.84 -0.49
C TRP A 141 -6.97 -3.41 -0.95
N ARG A 142 -8.24 -3.06 -1.21
CA ARG A 142 -8.64 -1.66 -1.31
C ARG A 142 -8.89 -1.14 0.09
N VAL A 143 -8.29 -0.02 0.45
CA VAL A 143 -8.46 0.62 1.76
C VAL A 143 -8.59 2.12 1.61
N LYS A 144 -9.15 2.79 2.62
CA LYS A 144 -9.08 4.24 2.71
C LYS A 144 -7.62 4.70 2.86
N PHE A 145 -7.30 5.90 2.37
CA PHE A 145 -5.98 6.51 2.52
C PHE A 145 -5.53 6.52 3.98
N LEU A 146 -6.42 6.85 4.91
CA LEU A 146 -6.12 6.87 6.35
C LEU A 146 -5.61 5.51 6.89
N VAL A 147 -6.05 4.40 6.31
CA VAL A 147 -5.69 3.04 6.73
C VAL A 147 -4.39 2.58 6.05
N ALA A 148 -3.98 3.25 4.96
CA ALA A 148 -2.95 2.74 4.07
C ALA A 148 -1.60 2.52 4.77
N TRP A 149 -1.14 3.50 5.56
CA TRP A 149 0.10 3.37 6.31
C TRP A 149 0.05 2.24 7.33
N TRP A 150 -1.02 2.16 8.13
CA TRP A 150 -1.16 1.14 9.16
C TRP A 150 -1.13 -0.26 8.56
N LEU A 151 -1.87 -0.47 7.47
CA LEU A 151 -1.92 -1.77 6.80
C LEU A 151 -0.57 -2.15 6.21
N ILE A 152 0.05 -1.28 5.41
CA ILE A 152 1.30 -1.63 4.71
C ILE A 152 2.45 -1.85 5.70
N SER A 153 2.57 -0.99 6.72
CA SER A 153 3.61 -1.14 7.75
C SER A 153 3.38 -2.38 8.62
N GLY A 154 2.13 -2.69 8.99
CA GLY A 154 1.80 -3.90 9.73
C GLY A 154 2.11 -5.18 8.93
N LEU A 155 1.79 -5.21 7.63
CA LEU A 155 2.14 -6.31 6.74
C LEU A 155 3.67 -6.46 6.62
N CYS A 156 4.41 -5.36 6.60
CA CYS A 156 5.87 -5.37 6.54
C CYS A 156 6.50 -5.95 7.81
N MET A 157 5.92 -5.64 8.99
CA MET A 157 6.46 -6.10 10.27
C MET A 157 6.07 -7.54 10.60
N ASN A 158 4.81 -7.92 10.37
CA ASN A 158 4.31 -9.26 10.68
C ASN A 158 2.99 -9.54 9.94
N ASP A 159 3.09 -10.01 8.69
CA ASP A 159 1.91 -10.33 7.87
C ASP A 159 1.04 -11.45 8.46
N GLN A 160 1.64 -12.45 9.11
CA GLN A 160 0.90 -13.53 9.77
C GLN A 160 -0.02 -13.02 10.87
N ALA A 161 0.45 -12.08 11.69
CA ALA A 161 -0.36 -11.48 12.75
C ALA A 161 -1.53 -10.67 12.16
N LEU A 162 -1.31 -9.93 11.07
CA LEU A 162 -2.41 -9.21 10.41
C LEU A 162 -3.41 -10.16 9.75
N PHE A 163 -2.98 -11.28 9.19
CA PHE A 163 -3.92 -12.25 8.64
C PHE A 163 -4.83 -12.85 9.71
N GLN A 164 -4.34 -13.06 10.93
CA GLN A 164 -5.20 -13.47 12.06
C GLN A 164 -6.24 -12.39 12.40
N VAL A 165 -5.86 -11.12 12.39
CA VAL A 165 -6.79 -10.00 12.59
C VAL A 165 -7.88 -9.96 11.51
N PHE A 166 -7.53 -10.30 10.26
CA PHE A 166 -8.52 -10.37 9.17
C PHE A 166 -9.46 -11.57 9.29
N GLU A 167 -8.94 -12.72 9.74
CA GLU A 167 -9.73 -13.95 9.93
C GLU A 167 -10.70 -13.89 11.11
N ASP A 168 -10.40 -13.11 12.15
CA ASP A 168 -11.26 -13.00 13.33
C ASP A 168 -12.59 -12.26 13.05
N GLU A 169 -12.75 -11.61 11.87
CA GLU A 169 -13.94 -10.91 11.32
C GLU A 169 -14.65 -9.90 12.26
N LYS A 170 -14.18 -9.74 13.49
CA LYS A 170 -14.69 -8.80 14.49
C LYS A 170 -14.11 -7.41 14.33
N ASP A 171 -12.89 -7.33 13.80
CA ASP A 171 -12.10 -6.11 13.77
C ASP A 171 -11.91 -5.57 12.35
N THR A 172 -12.25 -6.34 11.31
CA THR A 172 -12.21 -5.92 9.91
C THR A 172 -13.34 -6.56 9.10
N TYR A 173 -13.81 -5.88 8.06
CA TYR A 173 -14.74 -6.45 7.07
C TYR A 173 -14.56 -5.77 5.72
N THR A 174 -14.91 -6.44 4.63
CA THR A 174 -14.98 -5.80 3.31
C THR A 174 -16.40 -5.30 3.09
N ASP A 175 -16.54 -4.02 2.76
CA ASP A 175 -17.86 -3.44 2.50
C ASP A 175 -18.40 -3.82 1.10
N LYS A 176 -19.60 -3.31 0.78
CA LYS A 176 -20.28 -3.55 -0.50
C LYS A 176 -19.51 -3.04 -1.73
N ASP A 177 -18.60 -2.09 -1.53
CA ASP A 177 -17.82 -1.43 -2.59
C ASP A 177 -16.42 -2.08 -2.72
N GLY A 178 -16.17 -3.17 -1.97
CA GLY A 178 -14.92 -3.92 -1.99
C GLY A 178 -13.80 -3.30 -1.17
N VAL A 179 -14.11 -2.34 -0.30
CA VAL A 179 -13.13 -1.66 0.56
C VAL A 179 -13.02 -2.40 1.89
N LEU A 180 -11.80 -2.79 2.26
CA LEU A 180 -11.48 -3.32 3.58
C LEU A 180 -11.59 -2.19 4.59
N GLN A 181 -12.59 -2.31 5.47
CA GLN A 181 -12.83 -1.44 6.61
C GLN A 181 -12.14 -2.01 7.84
N MET A 182 -11.56 -1.13 8.66
CA MET A 182 -10.86 -1.45 9.90
C MET A 182 -11.43 -0.58 11.04
N PRO A 183 -12.64 -0.89 11.53
CA PRO A 183 -13.35 -0.03 12.47
C PRO A 183 -12.60 0.29 13.74
N TYR A 184 -11.78 -0.63 14.23
CA TYR A 184 -10.92 -0.36 15.38
C TYR A 184 -10.02 0.85 15.16
N LEU A 185 -9.39 0.95 13.98
CA LEU A 185 -8.51 2.06 13.62
C LEU A 185 -9.33 3.31 13.28
N GLU A 186 -10.40 3.16 12.49
CA GLU A 186 -11.23 4.26 12.02
C GLU A 186 -12.12 4.88 13.13
N ASN A 187 -12.27 4.20 14.26
CA ASN A 187 -12.92 4.74 15.46
C ASN A 187 -11.91 5.14 16.56
N ASP A 188 -10.61 5.08 16.29
CA ASP A 188 -9.61 5.55 17.23
C ASP A 188 -9.64 7.09 17.29
N GLU A 189 -10.29 7.64 18.32
CA GLU A 189 -10.39 9.09 18.53
C GLU A 189 -9.07 9.72 19.00
N TYR A 190 -8.11 8.93 19.48
CA TYR A 190 -6.81 9.42 19.90
C TYR A 190 -5.86 9.59 18.71
N GLU A 191 -5.95 8.66 17.76
CA GLU A 191 -5.17 8.69 16.51
C GLU A 191 -5.85 9.59 15.47
N TYR A 192 -7.17 9.54 15.36
CA TYR A 192 -7.97 10.31 14.40
C TYR A 192 -9.10 11.09 15.10
N PRO A 193 -8.77 12.17 15.83
CA PRO A 193 -9.78 12.96 16.55
C PRO A 193 -10.79 13.64 15.61
N ASP A 194 -10.35 14.04 14.42
CA ASP A 194 -11.11 14.85 13.47
C ASP A 194 -11.74 14.03 12.32
N LEU A 195 -11.75 12.70 12.42
CA LEU A 195 -12.36 11.84 11.39
C LEU A 195 -13.89 11.92 11.48
N GLU A 196 -14.51 12.60 10.52
CA GLU A 196 -15.97 12.81 10.48
C GLU A 196 -16.74 11.55 10.06
N ASP A 197 -16.23 10.80 9.08
CA ASP A 197 -16.91 9.65 8.47
C ASP A 197 -16.45 8.30 9.06
N ARG A 198 -16.64 8.13 10.38
CA ARG A 198 -16.31 6.89 11.09
C ARG A 198 -17.14 5.72 10.58
N VAL A 199 -16.50 4.57 10.39
CA VAL A 199 -17.19 3.35 9.92
C VAL A 199 -17.86 2.62 11.07
N PRO A 200 -18.99 1.93 10.82
CA PRO A 200 -19.55 1.03 11.81
C PRO A 200 -18.60 -0.15 12.07
N TRP A 201 -18.70 -0.74 13.26
CA TRP A 201 -17.96 -1.93 13.71
C TRP A 201 -18.23 -3.23 12.92
N GLY A 202 -18.84 -3.14 11.73
CA GLY A 202 -19.23 -4.27 10.90
C GLY A 202 -20.73 -4.54 10.91
N PRO A 203 -21.18 -5.54 10.13
CA PRO A 203 -22.56 -6.02 10.18
C PRO A 203 -22.87 -6.47 11.62
N ALA A 204 -23.97 -5.97 12.18
CA ALA A 204 -24.40 -6.38 13.52
C ALA A 204 -24.58 -7.93 13.57
N PRO A 205 -24.20 -8.57 14.69
CA PRO A 205 -24.40 -10.02 14.86
C PRO A 205 -25.88 -10.43 14.80
#